data_AF-A0A2A8PPM0-F1
#
_entry.id   AF-A0A2A8PPM0-F1
#
_cell.length_a   1.000
_cell.length_b   1.000
_cell.length_c   1.000
_cell.angle_alpha   90.00
_cell.angle_beta   90.00
_cell.angle_gamma   90.00
#
_symmetry.space_group_name_H-M   'P 1'
#
loop_
_entity.id
_entity.type
_entity.pdbx_description
1 polymer ?
#
loop_
_entity_poly.entity_id
_entity_poly.type
_entity_poly.pdbx_seq_one_letter_code
_entity_poly.pdbx_strand_id
1 'polypeptide(L)'
;MKDIRILIADDDKEIRDLLKRYLERELYMVDTAINGEEALHLFNQNVFERMYRSEQSRNSSLGGSGLGLSICKALVEKNSGHIWVDSIPWERTTFGFSIPKHTTFKK
;
A
#
# COMPACT_ATOMS: atom_id res chain seq x y z
N MET A 1 14.75 1.08 14.42
CA MET A 1 14.10 0.31 13.33
C MET A 1 12.60 0.39 13.55
N LYS A 2 11.79 0.53 12.49
CA LYS A 2 10.32 0.51 12.64
C LYS A 2 9.88 -0.96 12.68
N ASP A 3 9.06 -1.36 13.64
CA ASP A 3 8.52 -2.73 13.78
C ASP A 3 7.48 -3.10 12.70
N ILE A 4 7.28 -2.23 11.71
CA ILE A 4 6.31 -2.43 10.64
C ILE A 4 6.93 -3.30 9.55
N ARG A 5 6.33 -4.48 9.36
CA ARG A 5 6.64 -5.39 8.25
C ARG A 5 5.65 -5.16 7.10
N ILE A 6 6.14 -5.02 5.88
CA ILE A 6 5.35 -4.71 4.67
C ILE A 6 5.50 -5.87 3.68
N LEU A 7 4.37 -6.39 3.20
CA LEU A 7 4.35 -7.34 2.09
C LEU A 7 4.05 -6.60 0.78
N ILE A 8 4.93 -6.75 -0.21
CA ILE A 8 4.73 -6.22 -1.56
C ILE A 8 4.33 -7.38 -2.46
N ALA A 9 3.10 -7.38 -2.95
CA ALA A 9 2.62 -8.35 -3.93
C ALA A 9 2.45 -7.65 -5.29
N ASP A 10 3.40 -7.89 -6.19
CA ASP A 10 3.46 -7.27 -7.51
C ASP A 10 4.08 -8.28 -8.49
N ASP A 11 3.48 -8.49 -9.65
CA ASP A 11 3.96 -9.42 -10.67
C ASP A 11 5.14 -8.85 -11.46
N ASP A 12 5.26 -7.52 -11.54
CA ASP A 12 6.40 -6.85 -12.16
C ASP A 12 7.62 -6.85 -11.23
N LYS A 13 8.71 -7.47 -11.69
CA LYS A 13 9.95 -7.60 -10.93
C LYS A 13 10.64 -6.25 -10.70
N GLU A 14 10.65 -5.35 -11.68
CA GLU A 14 11.34 -4.07 -11.57
C GLU A 14 10.66 -3.18 -10.54
N ILE A 15 9.32 -3.15 -10.55
CA ILE A 15 8.52 -2.40 -9.58
C ILE A 15 8.73 -2.98 -8.17
N ARG A 16 8.62 -4.30 -8.02
CA ARG A 16 8.81 -4.99 -6.74
C ARG A 16 10.19 -4.72 -6.13
N ASP A 17 11.24 -4.80 -6.95
CA ASP A 17 12.62 -4.54 -6.51
C ASP A 17 12.84 -3.06 -6.15
N LEU A 18 12.26 -2.13 -6.93
CA LEU A 18 12.33 -0.69 -6.65
C LEU A 18 11.66 -0.36 -5.30
N LEU A 19 10.44 -0.84 -5.09
CA LEU A 19 9.68 -0.59 -3.86
C LEU A 19 10.35 -1.23 -2.65
N LYS A 20 10.86 -2.46 -2.79
CA LYS A 20 11.62 -3.14 -1.73
C LYS A 20 12.82 -2.31 -1.29
N ARG A 21 13.68 -1.91 -2.24
CA ARG A 21 14.88 -1.09 -1.95
C ARG A 21 14.51 0.24 -1.29
N TYR A 22 13.43 0.86 -1.74
CA TYR A 22 12.97 2.12 -1.18
C TYR A 22 12.50 1.98 0.26
N LEU A 23 11.69 0.97 0.57
CA LEU A 23 11.13 0.75 1.90
C LEU A 23 12.17 0.21 2.90
N GLU A 24 13.08 -0.66 2.46
CA GLU A 24 14.21 -1.11 3.28
C GLU A 24 15.13 0.05 3.67
N ARG A 25 15.37 1.01 2.75
CA ARG A 25 16.14 2.23 3.06
C ARG A 25 15.48 3.09 4.13
N GLU A 26 14.15 3.04 4.23
CA GLU A 26 13.37 3.72 5.27
C GLU A 26 13.25 2.91 6.57
N LEU A 27 14.04 1.82 6.69
CA LEU A 27 14.12 0.94 7.85
C LEU A 27 12.82 0.16 8.14
N TYR A 28 12.01 -0.11 7.11
CA TYR A 28 10.92 -1.08 7.17
C TYR A 28 11.44 -2.49 6.89
N MET A 29 10.80 -3.50 7.47
CA MET A 29 11.01 -4.90 7.08
C MET A 29 10.12 -5.21 5.88
N VAL A 30 10.67 -5.76 4.79
CA VAL A 30 9.92 -5.96 3.55
C VAL A 30 9.99 -7.41 3.08
N ASP A 31 8.83 -8.03 2.92
CA ASP A 31 8.66 -9.29 2.22
C ASP A 31 8.05 -9.02 0.84
N THR A 32 8.33 -9.88 -0.14
CA THR A 32 7.88 -9.72 -1.52
C THR A 32 7.23 -10.99 -2.03
N ALA A 33 6.18 -10.85 -2.83
CA ALA A 33 5.50 -11.94 -3.52
C ALA A 33 5.32 -11.60 -5.00
N ILE A 34 5.54 -12.58 -5.86
CA ILE A 34 5.40 -12.45 -7.32
C ILE A 34 3.95 -12.65 -7.80
N ASN A 35 3.10 -13.22 -6.94
CA ASN A 35 1.70 -13.50 -7.25
C ASN A 35 0.86 -13.60 -5.98
N GLY A 36 -0.46 -13.75 -6.16
CA GLY A 36 -1.42 -13.82 -5.06
C GLY A 36 -1.28 -15.06 -4.18
N GLU A 37 -0.82 -16.19 -4.71
CA GLU A 37 -0.64 -17.44 -3.96
C GLU A 37 0.55 -17.32 -2.99
N GLU A 38 1.69 -16.84 -3.47
CA GLU A 38 2.86 -16.57 -2.65
C GLU A 38 2.56 -15.49 -1.59
N ALA A 39 1.84 -14.44 -1.97
CA ALA A 39 1.43 -13.39 -1.05
C ALA A 39 0.54 -13.96 0.08
N LEU A 40 -0.42 -14.83 -0.25
CA LEU A 40 -1.31 -15.45 0.72
C LEU A 40 -0.55 -16.41 1.65
N HIS A 41 0.40 -17.17 1.11
CA HIS A 41 1.26 -18.05 1.91
C HIS A 41 2.10 -17.26 2.92
N LEU A 42 2.81 -16.23 2.45
CA LEU A 42 3.62 -15.36 3.29
C LEU A 42 2.77 -14.62 4.34
N PHE A 43 1.59 -14.15 3.95
CA PHE A 43 0.65 -13.49 4.86
C PHE A 43 0.18 -14.40 6.00
N ASN A 44 -0.07 -15.67 5.72
CA ASN A 44 -0.50 -16.64 6.74
C ASN A 44 0.65 -17.08 7.66
N GLN A 45 1.91 -17.02 7.20
CA GLN A 45 3.08 -17.41 7.98
C GLN A 45 3.67 -16.28 8.81
N ASN A 46 3.62 -15.05 8.31
CA ASN A 46 4.15 -13.87 8.98
C ASN A 46 2.98 -13.04 9.48
N VAL A 47 2.84 -12.86 10.79
CA VAL A 47 1.82 -12.00 11.40
C VAL A 47 2.14 -10.55 11.03
N PHE A 48 1.78 -10.13 9.81
CA PHE A 48 1.86 -8.73 9.39
C PHE A 48 0.88 -7.95 10.28
N GLU A 49 1.39 -7.00 11.06
CA GLU A 49 0.55 -6.13 11.87
C GLU A 49 -0.52 -5.50 10.97
N ARG A 50 -1.76 -5.89 11.25
CA ARG A 50 -3.01 -5.59 10.54
C ARG A 50 -2.89 -4.40 9.59
N MET A 51 -2.66 -4.71 8.32
CA MET A 51 -3.13 -3.88 7.21
C MET A 51 -4.60 -3.54 7.48
N TYR A 52 -4.90 -2.25 7.60
CA TYR A 52 -6.20 -1.74 8.05
C TYR A 52 -7.33 -2.22 7.12
N ARG A 53 -7.99 -3.32 7.51
CA ARG A 53 -9.20 -3.83 6.86
C ARG A 53 -10.39 -3.30 7.65
N SER A 54 -11.16 -2.39 7.07
CA SER A 54 -12.50 -2.11 7.58
C SER A 54 -13.37 -3.37 7.41
N GLU A 55 -14.04 -3.81 8.48
CA GLU A 55 -14.77 -5.08 8.62
C GLU A 55 -15.88 -5.40 7.59
N GLN A 56 -16.07 -4.57 6.57
CA GLN A 56 -17.11 -4.70 5.55
C GLN A 56 -16.68 -5.49 4.30
N SER A 57 -15.41 -5.88 4.14
CA SER A 57 -14.95 -6.67 2.98
C SER A 57 -15.06 -8.20 3.19
N ARG A 58 -16.09 -8.68 3.88
CA ARG A 58 -16.26 -10.11 4.23
C ARG A 58 -16.73 -11.02 3.09
N ASN A 59 -16.94 -10.50 1.88
CA ASN A 59 -17.25 -11.32 0.70
C ASN A 59 -15.97 -11.64 -0.09
N SER A 60 -15.41 -12.80 0.25
CA SER A 60 -14.22 -13.43 -0.30
C SER A 60 -14.42 -14.01 -1.71
N SER A 61 -14.79 -13.17 -2.69
CA SER A 61 -14.85 -13.62 -4.09
C SER A 61 -14.47 -12.59 -5.16
N LEU A 62 -14.20 -11.32 -4.82
CA LEU A 62 -14.08 -10.25 -5.83
C LEU A 62 -13.04 -9.13 -5.60
N GLY A 63 -12.23 -9.13 -4.54
CA GLY A 63 -11.45 -7.93 -4.16
C GLY A 63 -9.99 -8.20 -3.89
N GLY A 64 -9.09 -7.43 -4.53
CA GLY A 64 -7.63 -7.55 -4.42
C GLY A 64 -7.08 -7.42 -2.99
N SER A 65 -5.77 -7.61 -2.84
CA SER A 65 -5.03 -7.83 -1.58
C SER A 65 -5.18 -6.77 -0.47
N GLY A 66 -5.88 -5.66 -0.71
CA GLY A 66 -6.03 -4.56 0.25
C GLY A 66 -4.76 -3.72 0.43
N LEU A 67 -3.67 -4.07 -0.26
CA LEU A 67 -2.36 -3.41 -0.15
C LEU A 67 -2.33 -2.04 -0.84
N GLY A 68 -3.10 -1.85 -1.90
CA GLY A 68 -3.03 -0.66 -2.75
C GLY A 68 -3.25 0.64 -1.97
N LEU A 69 -4.30 0.71 -1.15
CA LEU A 69 -4.63 1.96 -0.44
C LEU A 69 -3.66 2.27 0.69
N SER A 70 -3.12 1.25 1.37
CA SER A 70 -2.05 1.42 2.37
C SER A 70 -0.75 1.93 1.75
N ILE A 71 -0.39 1.43 0.55
CA ILE A 71 0.77 1.92 -0.19
C ILE A 71 0.53 3.36 -0.64
N CYS A 72 -0.64 3.66 -1.22
CA CYS A 72 -1.01 5.03 -1.61
C CYS A 72 -0.93 5.99 -0.43
N LYS A 73 -1.48 5.61 0.73
CA LYS A 73 -1.41 6.43 1.95
C LYS A 73 0.03 6.69 2.39
N ALA A 74 0.86 5.65 2.47
CA ALA A 74 2.26 5.79 2.84
C ALA A 74 3.02 6.71 1.89
N LEU A 75 2.78 6.59 0.58
CA LEU A 75 3.41 7.45 -0.44
C LEU A 75 2.95 8.91 -0.33
N VAL A 76 1.64 9.14 -0.18
CA VAL A 76 1.07 10.48 -0.07
C VAL A 76 1.56 11.18 1.21
N GLU A 77 1.50 10.52 2.35
CA GLU A 77 1.97 11.07 3.64
C GLU A 77 3.48 11.34 3.61
N LYS A 78 4.28 10.45 3.00
CA LYS A 78 5.72 10.66 2.84
C LYS A 78 6.05 11.89 2.00
N ASN A 79 5.23 12.21 1.01
CA ASN A 79 5.38 13.43 0.22
C ASN A 79 4.72 14.65 0.87
N SER A 80 4.44 14.60 2.19
CA SER A 80 3.74 15.67 2.93
C SER A 80 2.37 16.01 2.34
N GLY A 81 1.76 15.04 1.68
CA GLY A 81 0.44 15.13 1.09
C GLY A 81 -0.67 14.65 2.02
N HIS A 82 -1.88 14.68 1.52
CA HIS A 82 -3.10 14.26 2.21
C HIS A 82 -3.93 13.34 1.29
N ILE A 83 -4.53 12.29 1.84
CA ILE A 83 -5.38 11.33 1.13
C ILE A 83 -6.71 11.20 1.88
N TRP A 84 -7.83 11.16 1.17
CA TRP A 84 -9.18 11.09 1.74
C TRP A 84 -10.13 10.25 0.88
N VAL A 85 -11.32 10.01 1.42
CA VAL A 85 -12.41 9.31 0.74
C VAL A 85 -13.73 10.04 0.97
N ASP A 86 -14.46 10.29 -0.11
CA ASP A 86 -15.82 10.83 -0.12
C ASP A 86 -16.75 9.73 -0.64
N SER A 87 -17.71 9.28 0.16
CA SER A 87 -18.63 8.21 -0.22
C SER A 87 -20.08 8.55 0.13
N ILE A 88 -20.97 8.29 -0.83
CA ILE A 88 -22.41 8.25 -0.65
C ILE A 88 -22.82 6.78 -0.87
N PRO A 89 -23.30 6.08 0.18
CA PRO A 89 -23.67 4.67 0.08
C PRO A 89 -24.61 4.40 -1.10
N TRP A 90 -24.31 3.35 -1.85
CA TRP A 90 -25.11 2.91 -3.01
C TRP A 90 -25.15 3.87 -4.20
N GLU A 91 -24.41 4.98 -4.16
CA GLU A 91 -24.33 5.94 -5.26
C GLU A 91 -22.91 6.08 -5.80
N ARG A 92 -21.94 6.44 -4.93
CA ARG A 92 -20.57 6.74 -5.35
C ARG A 92 -19.58 6.63 -4.20
N THR A 93 -18.39 6.14 -4.49
CA THR A 93 -17.20 6.31 -3.64
C THR A 93 -16.10 6.97 -4.47
N THR A 94 -15.42 7.95 -3.89
CA THR A 94 -14.32 8.68 -4.53
C THR A 94 -13.17 8.81 -3.58
N PHE A 95 -11.99 8.38 -4.04
CA PHE A 95 -10.73 8.53 -3.32
C PHE A 95 -9.97 9.70 -3.92
N GLY A 96 -9.50 10.62 -3.07
CA GLY A 96 -8.75 11.79 -3.48
C GLY A 96 -7.43 11.88 -2.73
N PHE A 97 -6.45 12.55 -3.35
CA PHE A 97 -5.20 12.90 -2.66
C PHE A 97 -4.67 14.26 -3.15
N SER A 98 -3.84 14.89 -2.35
CA SER A 98 -3.14 16.14 -2.66
C SER A 98 -1.69 16.03 -2.21
N ILE A 99 -0.76 16.57 -2.99
CA ILE A 99 0.67 16.62 -2.66
C ILE A 99 1.15 18.06 -2.87
N PRO A 100 2.07 18.60 -2.05
CA PRO A 100 2.67 19.91 -2.27
C PRO A 100 3.30 20.01 -3.66
N LYS A 101 3.03 21.12 -4.36
CA LYS A 101 3.65 21.39 -5.66
C LYS A 101 5.12 21.76 -5.46
N HIS A 102 6.04 20.86 -5.81
CA HIS A 102 7.47 21.17 -5.83
C HIS A 102 7.77 22.11 -7.01
N THR A 103 7.91 23.40 -6.72
CA THR A 103 8.33 24.40 -7.73
C THR A 103 9.84 24.42 -7.81
N THR A 104 10.46 23.41 -8.42
CA THR A 104 11.88 23.47 -8.78
C THR A 104 12.01 23.96 -10.21
N PHE A 105 11.86 25.27 -10.42
CA PHE A 105 12.45 25.91 -11.61
C PHE A 105 13.91 26.23 -11.28
N LYS A 106 14.83 25.38 -11.74
CA LYS A 106 16.23 25.81 -11.89
C LYS A 106 16.31 26.65 -13.17
N LYS A 107 16.61 27.93 -13.01
CA LYS A 107 17.14 28.79 -14.08
C LYS A 107 18.52 28.29 -14.50
#